data_AF-D0RCD8-F1
#
_entry.id   AF-D0RCD8-F1
#
_cell.length_a   1.000
_cell.length_b   1.000
_cell.length_c   1.000
_cell.angle_alpha   90.00
_cell.angle_beta   90.00
_cell.angle_gamma   90.00
#
_symmetry.space_group_name_H-M   'P 1'
#
loop_
_entity.id
_entity.type
_entity.pdbx_description
1 polymer ?
#
loop_
_entity_poly.entity_id
_entity_poly.type
_entity_poly.pdbx_seq_one_letter_code
_entity_poly.pdbx_strand_id
1 'polypeptide(L)'
;REGEAIAWHVVEALKEKKAITKESNIYRVVFNEITKRAVKEAITNPRKINMDLVHAQQARRALDYLVGFNLSPLLWTKLSGSKSAGRVQSVALKLICEREDEISKFISQEYWSIKAEMQNSKKKAFFAMLSHYDNKKLEKFDIKNEEEANYLVKEIESRQYAVSTVERKQVRRNPLPPFI
;
A
#
# COMPACT_ATOMS: atom_id res chain seq x y z
N ARG A 1 16.52 -11.34 -10.36
CA ARG A 1 17.64 -11.79 -9.49
C ARG A 1 17.44 -13.21 -8.96
N GLU A 2 16.34 -13.55 -8.29
CA GLU A 2 16.15 -14.90 -7.68
C GLU A 2 16.28 -16.02 -8.71
N GLY A 3 15.54 -15.93 -9.83
CA GLY A 3 15.66 -16.91 -10.92
C GLY A 3 17.06 -16.98 -11.56
N GLU A 4 17.86 -15.91 -11.47
CA GLU A 4 19.24 -15.92 -11.97
C GLU A 4 20.18 -16.65 -11.00
N ALA A 5 20.00 -16.44 -9.70
CA ALA A 5 20.74 -17.16 -8.67
C ALA A 5 20.42 -18.67 -8.68
N ILE A 6 19.16 -19.05 -8.93
CA ILE A 6 18.77 -20.46 -9.10
C ILE A 6 19.49 -21.07 -10.31
N ALA A 7 19.44 -20.40 -11.47
CA ALA A 7 20.13 -20.88 -12.67
C ALA A 7 21.64 -21.05 -12.45
N TRP A 8 22.27 -20.11 -11.74
CA TRP A 8 23.67 -20.21 -11.35
C TRP A 8 23.94 -21.39 -10.40
N HIS A 9 23.13 -21.57 -9.36
CA HIS A 9 23.27 -22.68 -8.42
C HIS A 9 23.14 -24.06 -9.10
N VAL A 10 22.22 -24.21 -10.06
CA VAL A 10 22.08 -25.45 -10.85
C VAL A 10 23.36 -25.73 -11.64
N VAL A 11 23.94 -24.71 -12.27
CA VAL A 11 25.20 -24.84 -13.01
C VAL A 11 26.34 -25.25 -12.08
N GLU A 12 26.49 -24.61 -10.93
CA GLU A 12 27.54 -24.96 -9.96
C GLU A 12 27.37 -26.40 -9.44
N ALA A 13 26.14 -26.83 -9.14
CA ALA A 13 25.87 -28.20 -8.71
C ALA A 13 26.19 -29.25 -9.79
N LEU A 14 25.95 -28.94 -11.07
CA LEU A 14 26.30 -29.82 -12.18
C LEU A 14 27.82 -29.91 -12.40
N LYS A 15 28.55 -28.79 -12.20
CA LYS A 15 30.02 -28.78 -12.23
C LYS A 15 30.60 -29.63 -11.11
N GLU A 16 30.07 -29.49 -9.90
CA GLU A 16 30.51 -30.28 -8.73
C GLU A 16 30.32 -31.78 -8.98
N LYS A 17 29.21 -32.18 -9.61
CA LYS A 17 28.95 -33.56 -10.04
C LYS A 17 29.74 -34.02 -11.26
N LYS A 18 30.62 -33.17 -11.82
CA LYS A 18 31.35 -33.41 -13.07
C LYS A 18 30.44 -33.76 -14.26
N ALA A 19 29.17 -33.38 -14.21
CA ALA A 19 28.19 -33.61 -15.28
C ALA A 19 28.36 -32.62 -16.44
N ILE A 20 29.04 -31.50 -16.19
CA ILE A 20 29.40 -30.48 -17.18
C ILE A 20 30.85 -30.03 -16.95
N THR A 21 31.54 -29.68 -18.03
CA THR A 21 32.92 -29.21 -18.03
C THR A 21 33.00 -27.69 -18.24
N LYS A 22 34.18 -27.10 -18.07
CA LYS A 22 34.42 -25.68 -18.41
C LYS A 22 34.17 -25.35 -19.89
N GLU A 23 34.25 -26.36 -20.76
CA GLU A 23 34.02 -26.24 -22.21
C GLU A 23 32.55 -26.41 -22.58
N SER A 24 31.69 -26.79 -21.63
CA SER A 24 30.27 -26.94 -21.88
C SER A 24 29.62 -25.59 -22.15
N ASN A 25 28.98 -25.44 -23.30
CA ASN A 25 28.25 -24.22 -23.67
C ASN A 25 26.93 -24.14 -22.91
N ILE A 26 26.87 -23.26 -21.91
CA ILE A 26 25.68 -23.04 -21.07
C ILE A 26 24.97 -21.76 -21.47
N TYR A 27 23.67 -21.86 -21.67
CA TYR A 27 22.81 -20.78 -22.12
C TYR A 27 21.63 -20.58 -21.16
N ARG A 28 21.29 -19.31 -20.90
CA ARG A 28 20.19 -18.86 -20.05
C ARG A 28 19.08 -18.30 -20.92
N VAL A 29 17.93 -18.97 -20.91
CA VAL A 29 16.72 -18.58 -21.66
C VAL A 29 15.76 -17.83 -20.73
N VAL A 30 15.42 -16.57 -21.04
CA VAL A 30 14.53 -15.73 -20.21
C VAL A 30 13.33 -15.28 -21.03
N PHE A 31 12.14 -15.39 -20.46
CA PHE A 31 10.88 -14.88 -21.01
C PHE A 31 10.00 -14.36 -19.87
N ASN A 32 9.18 -13.34 -20.15
CA ASN A 32 8.30 -12.72 -19.15
C ASN A 32 6.85 -13.21 -19.26
N GLU A 33 6.53 -13.97 -20.31
CA GLU A 33 5.21 -14.56 -20.54
C GLU A 33 5.37 -15.99 -21.06
N ILE A 34 4.41 -16.86 -20.73
CA ILE A 34 4.42 -18.27 -21.13
C ILE A 34 3.58 -18.43 -22.40
N THR A 35 4.04 -17.85 -23.50
CA THR A 35 3.41 -17.99 -24.83
C THR A 35 4.32 -18.76 -25.78
N LYS A 36 3.72 -19.50 -26.73
CA LYS A 36 4.49 -20.27 -27.74
C LYS A 36 5.50 -19.38 -28.49
N ARG A 37 5.11 -18.13 -28.77
CA ARG A 37 5.97 -17.15 -29.45
C ARG A 37 7.13 -16.74 -28.55
N ALA A 38 6.86 -16.28 -27.33
CA ALA A 38 7.89 -15.81 -26.40
C ALA A 38 8.91 -16.90 -26.04
N VAL A 39 8.45 -18.14 -25.83
CA VAL A 39 9.35 -19.27 -25.53
C VAL A 39 10.25 -19.58 -26.72
N LYS A 40 9.71 -19.63 -27.95
CA LYS A 40 10.53 -19.86 -29.16
C LYS A 40 11.57 -18.77 -29.35
N GLU A 41 11.17 -17.51 -29.20
CA GLU A 41 12.06 -16.35 -29.35
C GLU A 41 13.19 -16.34 -28.30
N ALA A 42 12.87 -16.70 -27.07
CA ALA A 42 13.85 -16.78 -25.99
C ALA A 42 14.86 -17.91 -26.20
N ILE A 43 14.45 -19.04 -26.81
CA ILE A 43 15.36 -20.14 -27.18
C ILE A 43 16.30 -19.73 -28.32
N THR A 44 15.81 -18.96 -29.31
CA THR A 44 16.64 -18.49 -30.41
C THR A 44 17.63 -17.40 -29.99
N ASN A 45 17.32 -16.64 -28.94
CA ASN A 45 18.16 -15.56 -28.43
C ASN A 45 18.60 -15.81 -26.98
N PRO A 46 19.37 -16.87 -26.70
CA PRO A 46 19.82 -17.14 -25.35
C PRO A 46 20.89 -16.13 -24.92
N ARG A 47 20.99 -15.90 -23.62
CA ARG A 47 22.07 -15.09 -23.04
C ARG A 47 22.94 -15.93 -22.11
N LYS A 48 24.04 -15.35 -21.62
CA LYS A 48 24.80 -15.92 -20.50
C LYS A 48 24.12 -15.59 -19.18
N ILE A 49 24.47 -16.34 -18.14
CA ILE A 49 24.06 -16.02 -16.77
C ILE A 49 24.63 -14.65 -16.41
N ASN A 50 23.77 -13.75 -15.94
CA ASN A 50 24.15 -12.44 -15.48
C ASN A 50 24.65 -12.52 -14.03
N MET A 51 25.97 -12.39 -13.84
CA MET A 51 26.59 -12.50 -12.53
C MET A 51 26.24 -11.36 -11.58
N ASP A 52 25.96 -10.15 -12.06
CA ASP A 52 25.56 -9.03 -11.20
C ASP A 52 24.23 -9.32 -10.49
N LEU A 53 23.29 -9.95 -11.20
CA LEU A 53 22.01 -10.39 -10.61
C LEU A 53 22.19 -11.53 -9.60
N VAL A 54 23.18 -12.40 -9.80
CA VAL A 54 23.54 -13.47 -8.86
C VAL A 54 24.17 -12.85 -7.61
N HIS A 55 25.18 -12.00 -7.75
CA HIS A 55 25.83 -11.32 -6.64
C HIS A 55 24.85 -10.46 -5.84
N ALA A 56 23.92 -9.76 -6.50
CA ALA A 56 22.87 -9.00 -5.82
C ALA A 56 21.95 -9.90 -4.97
N GLN A 57 21.65 -11.12 -5.43
CA GLN A 57 20.85 -12.09 -4.68
C GLN A 57 21.65 -12.65 -3.49
N GLN A 58 22.91 -13.02 -3.71
CA GLN A 58 23.79 -13.53 -2.65
C GLN A 58 24.04 -12.48 -1.56
N ALA A 59 24.27 -11.23 -1.95
CA ALA A 59 24.43 -10.11 -1.02
C ALA A 59 23.16 -9.90 -0.18
N ARG A 60 21.97 -9.96 -0.79
CA ARG A 60 20.70 -9.90 -0.06
C ARG A 60 20.57 -11.06 0.92
N ARG A 61 20.88 -12.29 0.48
CA ARG A 61 20.81 -13.49 1.34
C ARG A 61 21.77 -13.39 2.53
N ALA A 62 23.00 -12.93 2.29
CA ALA A 62 23.99 -12.69 3.34
C ALA A 62 23.50 -11.62 4.32
N LEU A 63 22.94 -10.51 3.83
CA LEU A 63 22.36 -9.47 4.67
C LEU A 63 21.22 -10.00 5.55
N ASP A 64 20.26 -10.72 4.95
CA ASP A 64 19.12 -11.28 5.69
C ASP A 64 19.60 -12.30 6.74
N TYR A 65 20.65 -13.08 6.45
CA TYR A 65 21.30 -13.99 7.40
C TYR A 65 22.00 -13.24 8.56
N LEU A 66 22.81 -12.22 8.25
CA LEU A 66 23.51 -11.42 9.26
C LEU A 66 22.53 -10.71 10.20
N VAL A 67 21.44 -10.17 9.66
CA VAL A 67 20.39 -9.54 10.47
C VAL A 67 19.68 -10.59 11.33
N GLY A 68 19.22 -11.68 10.74
CA GLY A 68 18.48 -12.71 11.47
C GLY A 68 19.30 -13.40 12.57
N PHE A 69 20.53 -13.81 12.26
CA PHE A 69 21.41 -14.52 13.18
C PHE A 69 21.91 -13.65 14.34
N ASN A 70 22.23 -12.38 14.09
CA ASN A 70 22.76 -11.50 15.15
C ASN A 70 21.66 -10.93 16.05
N LEU A 71 20.49 -10.59 15.50
CA LEU A 71 19.42 -9.95 16.29
C LEU A 71 18.51 -10.96 17.00
N SER A 72 18.28 -12.15 16.47
CA SER A 72 17.36 -13.11 17.11
C SER A 72 17.82 -13.57 18.50
N PRO A 73 19.12 -13.87 18.76
CA PRO A 73 19.59 -14.18 20.10
C PRO A 73 19.39 -13.03 21.09
N LEU A 74 19.59 -11.78 20.64
CA LEU A 74 19.32 -10.61 21.47
C LEU A 74 17.83 -10.51 21.84
N LEU A 75 16.94 -10.78 20.89
CA LEU A 75 15.50 -10.80 21.17
C LEU A 75 15.14 -11.88 22.19
N TRP A 76 15.70 -13.09 22.09
CA TRP A 76 15.40 -14.17 23.05
C TRP A 76 15.85 -13.83 24.47
N THR A 77 16.99 -13.15 24.61
CA THR A 77 17.50 -12.75 25.94
C THR A 77 16.72 -11.59 26.57
N LYS A 78 16.15 -10.68 25.76
CA LYS A 78 15.47 -9.47 26.26
C LYS A 78 13.95 -9.59 26.29
N LEU A 79 13.36 -10.45 25.47
CA LEU A 79 11.92 -10.61 25.32
C LEU A 79 11.58 -12.10 25.32
N SER A 80 11.17 -12.62 26.48
CA SER A 80 10.74 -14.01 26.61
C SER A 80 9.57 -14.31 25.66
N GLY A 81 9.69 -15.37 24.87
CA GLY A 81 8.68 -15.75 23.87
C GLY A 81 8.84 -15.10 22.49
N SER A 82 9.82 -14.22 22.29
CA SER A 82 10.15 -13.71 20.95
C SER A 82 10.73 -14.82 20.06
N LYS A 83 10.32 -14.88 18.78
CA LYS A 83 10.71 -15.95 17.85
C LYS A 83 11.86 -15.56 16.94
N SER A 84 11.70 -14.49 16.16
CA SER A 84 12.66 -14.12 15.11
C SER A 84 12.70 -12.61 14.85
N ALA A 85 13.90 -12.09 14.63
CA ALA A 85 14.12 -10.78 14.02
C ALA A 85 14.24 -10.94 12.49
N GLY A 86 13.62 -10.04 11.72
CA GLY A 86 13.72 -10.08 10.27
C GLY A 86 13.71 -8.69 9.67
N ARG A 87 14.62 -8.42 8.73
CA ARG A 87 14.77 -7.10 8.08
C ARG A 87 13.45 -6.55 7.53
N VAL A 88 12.58 -7.41 7.00
CA VAL A 88 11.27 -7.02 6.44
C VAL A 88 10.14 -7.22 7.44
N GLN A 89 10.09 -8.37 8.11
CA GLN A 89 9.00 -8.73 9.02
C GLN A 89 8.94 -7.78 10.23
N SER A 90 10.08 -7.41 10.81
CA SER A 90 10.12 -6.50 11.96
C SER A 90 9.63 -5.09 11.61
N VAL A 91 9.89 -4.61 10.39
CA VAL A 91 9.38 -3.31 9.93
C VAL A 91 7.88 -3.37 9.68
N ALA A 92 7.38 -4.44 9.06
CA ALA A 92 5.94 -4.63 8.87
C ALA A 92 5.19 -4.70 10.22
N LEU A 93 5.74 -5.45 11.18
CA LEU A 93 5.19 -5.50 12.54
C LEU A 93 5.21 -4.13 13.21
N LYS A 94 6.32 -3.39 13.09
CA LYS A 94 6.45 -2.03 13.62
C LYS A 94 5.32 -1.13 13.11
N LEU A 95 5.03 -1.13 11.80
CA LEU A 95 3.95 -0.30 11.23
C LEU A 95 2.57 -0.64 11.82
N ILE A 96 2.31 -1.92 12.09
CA ILE A 96 1.07 -2.35 12.73
C ILE A 96 1.02 -1.86 14.18
N CYS A 97 2.11 -2.06 14.94
CA CYS A 97 2.18 -1.58 16.32
C CYS A 97 2.06 -0.05 16.41
N GLU A 98 2.69 0.70 15.52
CA GLU A 98 2.56 2.17 15.48
C GLU A 98 1.11 2.60 15.20
N ARG A 99 0.41 1.91 14.31
CA ARG A 99 -1.03 2.15 14.07
C ARG A 99 -1.88 1.80 15.28
N GLU A 100 -1.60 0.70 15.96
CA GLU A 100 -2.32 0.33 17.18
C GLU A 100 -2.08 1.35 18.31
N ASP A 101 -0.85 1.84 18.43
CA ASP A 101 -0.50 2.92 19.35
C ASP A 101 -1.25 4.22 19.01
N GLU A 102 -1.41 4.57 17.73
CA GLU A 102 -2.24 5.70 17.29
C GLU A 102 -3.71 5.51 17.69
N ILE A 103 -4.26 4.31 17.50
CA ILE A 103 -5.64 3.97 17.86
C ILE A 103 -5.83 4.02 19.39
N SER A 104 -4.91 3.47 20.17
CA SER A 104 -5.01 3.47 21.64
C SER A 104 -4.90 4.86 22.25
N LYS A 105 -4.15 5.77 21.61
CA LYS A 105 -4.02 7.18 22.01
C LYS A 105 -5.15 8.06 21.44
N PHE A 106 -6.01 7.52 20.58
CA PHE A 106 -7.09 8.27 19.98
C PHE A 106 -8.15 8.63 21.03
N ILE A 107 -8.31 9.92 21.28
CA ILE A 107 -9.37 10.44 22.16
C ILE A 107 -10.53 10.85 21.27
N SER A 108 -11.61 10.08 21.29
CA SER A 108 -12.85 10.40 20.57
C SER A 108 -13.40 11.75 21.03
N GLN A 109 -13.73 12.59 20.05
CA GLN A 109 -14.39 13.87 20.28
C GLN A 109 -15.76 13.85 19.62
N GLU A 110 -16.78 14.22 20.38
CA GLU A 110 -18.12 14.44 19.85
C GLU A 110 -18.13 15.63 18.89
N TYR A 111 -18.86 15.48 17.80
CA TYR A 111 -19.16 16.56 16.88
C TYR A 111 -20.45 16.24 16.12
N TRP A 112 -21.13 17.30 15.70
CA TRP A 112 -22.39 17.18 14.98
C TRP A 112 -22.28 17.81 13.59
N SER A 113 -23.12 17.31 12.68
CA SER A 113 -23.27 17.90 11.34
C SER A 113 -24.74 18.06 11.05
N ILE A 114 -25.10 19.17 10.43
CA ILE A 114 -26.51 19.48 10.12
C ILE A 114 -26.74 19.19 8.65
N LYS A 115 -27.62 18.22 8.40
CA LYS A 115 -28.02 17.78 7.07
C LYS A 115 -29.47 18.18 6.84
N ALA A 116 -29.72 18.97 5.81
CA ALA A 116 -31.04 19.42 5.41
C ALA A 116 -31.52 18.64 4.18
N GLU A 117 -32.77 18.18 4.20
CA GLU A 117 -33.46 17.70 3.01
C GLU A 117 -34.17 18.88 2.34
N MET A 118 -33.79 19.17 1.11
CA MET A 118 -34.22 20.35 0.35
C MET A 118 -34.91 19.92 -0.94
N GLN A 119 -35.82 20.74 -1.44
CA GLN A 119 -36.45 20.51 -2.76
C GLN A 119 -36.05 21.63 -3.73
N ASN A 120 -35.76 21.26 -4.97
CA ASN A 120 -35.54 22.25 -6.02
C ASN A 120 -36.87 22.74 -6.62
N SER A 121 -36.79 23.71 -7.55
CA SER A 121 -37.97 24.26 -8.24
C SER A 121 -38.80 23.21 -9.01
N LYS A 122 -38.24 22.02 -9.28
CA LYS A 122 -38.93 20.88 -9.92
C LYS A 122 -39.43 19.85 -8.91
N LYS A 123 -39.54 20.22 -7.62
CA LYS A 123 -39.93 19.33 -6.50
C LYS A 123 -39.07 18.07 -6.36
N LYS A 124 -37.82 18.10 -6.83
CA LYS A 124 -36.88 16.99 -6.62
C LYS A 124 -36.13 17.21 -5.31
N ALA A 125 -36.17 16.20 -4.44
CA ALA A 125 -35.42 16.19 -3.19
C ALA A 125 -33.92 16.04 -3.42
N PHE A 126 -33.13 16.71 -2.60
CA PHE A 126 -31.68 16.56 -2.50
C PHE A 126 -31.23 16.91 -1.07
N PHE A 127 -30.05 16.45 -0.68
CA PHE A 127 -29.48 16.78 0.62
C PHE A 127 -28.47 17.93 0.50
N ALA A 128 -28.54 18.85 1.45
CA ALA A 128 -27.53 19.88 1.69
C ALA A 128 -26.92 19.68 3.08
N MET A 129 -25.66 20.06 3.25
CA MET A 129 -25.01 20.07 4.56
C MET A 129 -24.65 21.51 4.92
N LEU A 130 -24.88 21.90 6.18
CA LEU A 130 -24.49 23.22 6.65
C LEU A 130 -22.96 23.35 6.54
N SER A 131 -22.52 24.35 5.79
CA SER A 131 -21.09 24.59 5.53
C SER A 131 -20.58 25.88 6.14
N HIS A 132 -21.45 26.86 6.36
CA HIS A 132 -21.13 28.17 6.92
C HIS A 132 -22.23 28.60 7.88
N TYR A 133 -21.85 29.26 8.97
CA TYR A 133 -22.75 29.92 9.92
C TYR A 133 -22.11 31.24 10.35
N ASP A 134 -22.90 32.32 10.37
CA ASP A 134 -22.43 33.67 10.71
C ASP A 134 -21.17 34.12 9.93
N ASN A 135 -21.19 33.93 8.61
CA ASN A 135 -20.04 34.17 7.70
C ASN A 135 -18.75 33.39 8.00
N LYS A 136 -18.76 32.49 8.99
CA LYS A 136 -17.65 31.58 9.30
C LYS A 136 -17.90 30.24 8.61
N LYS A 137 -16.87 29.71 7.95
CA LYS A 137 -16.88 28.33 7.46
C LYS A 137 -16.81 27.37 8.66
N LEU A 138 -17.74 26.43 8.72
CA LEU A 138 -17.76 25.41 9.76
C LEU A 138 -16.74 24.33 9.43
N GLU A 139 -15.87 24.05 10.40
CA GLU A 139 -14.98 22.89 10.42
C GLU A 139 -15.63 21.70 11.12
N LYS A 140 -14.97 20.53 11.06
CA LYS A 140 -15.52 19.27 11.56
C LYS A 140 -15.96 19.32 13.02
N PHE A 141 -15.27 20.07 13.87
CA PHE A 141 -15.50 20.14 15.32
C PHE A 141 -16.11 21.47 15.79
N ASP A 142 -16.66 22.28 14.87
CA ASP A 142 -17.27 23.56 15.25
C ASP A 142 -18.62 23.39 15.95
N ILE A 143 -19.42 22.36 15.61
CA ILE A 143 -20.66 22.01 16.32
C ILE A 143 -20.35 20.88 17.30
N LYS A 144 -20.26 21.24 18.58
CA LYS A 144 -19.60 20.37 19.58
C LYS A 144 -20.54 19.36 20.23
N ASN A 145 -21.83 19.69 20.34
CA ASN A 145 -22.80 18.88 21.07
C ASN A 145 -24.22 19.01 20.46
N GLU A 146 -25.12 18.18 20.96
CA GLU A 146 -26.52 18.12 20.51
C GLU A 146 -27.27 19.43 20.73
N GLU A 147 -27.02 20.14 21.83
CA GLU A 147 -27.70 21.39 22.16
C GLU A 147 -27.42 22.49 21.13
N GLU A 148 -26.14 22.66 20.76
CA GLU A 148 -25.70 23.59 19.73
C GLU A 148 -26.24 23.19 18.35
N ALA A 149 -26.25 21.90 18.03
CA ALA A 149 -26.85 21.40 16.79
C ALA A 149 -28.34 21.72 16.71
N ASN A 150 -29.09 21.46 17.78
CA ASN A 150 -30.53 21.72 17.85
C ASN A 150 -30.87 23.22 17.82
N TYR A 151 -30.03 24.06 18.42
CA TYR A 151 -30.15 25.51 18.29
C TYR A 151 -30.01 25.97 16.84
N LEU A 152 -28.98 25.50 16.14
CA LEU A 152 -28.75 25.82 14.73
C LEU A 152 -29.87 25.29 13.84
N VAL A 153 -30.42 24.10 14.10
CA VAL A 153 -31.57 23.55 13.35
C VAL A 153 -32.76 24.50 13.44
N LYS A 154 -33.12 24.98 14.63
CA LYS A 154 -34.23 25.93 14.83
C LYS A 154 -34.01 27.25 14.09
N GLU A 155 -32.80 27.80 14.16
CA GLU A 155 -32.40 28.99 13.41
C GLU A 155 -32.57 28.78 11.89
N ILE A 156 -32.15 27.61 11.40
CA ILE A 156 -32.16 27.27 9.97
C ILE A 156 -33.57 27.07 9.45
N GLU A 157 -34.43 26.37 10.18
CA GLU A 157 -35.83 26.11 9.78
C GLU A 157 -36.65 27.39 9.67
N SER A 158 -36.31 28.42 10.44
CA SER A 158 -37.01 29.71 10.44
C SER A 158 -36.72 30.59 9.21
N ARG A 159 -35.78 30.20 8.35
CA ARG A 159 -35.25 31.02 7.24
C ARG A 159 -35.62 30.46 5.87
N GLN A 160 -35.66 31.36 4.88
CA GLN A 160 -35.76 30.99 3.48
C GLN A 160 -34.38 30.97 2.83
N TYR A 161 -34.17 30.03 1.90
CA TYR A 161 -32.89 29.81 1.24
C TYR A 161 -32.98 30.09 -0.25
N ALA A 162 -31.91 30.63 -0.80
CA ALA A 162 -31.71 30.77 -2.23
C ALA A 162 -30.40 30.10 -2.64
N VAL A 163 -30.34 29.64 -3.89
CA VAL A 163 -29.10 29.10 -4.46
C VAL A 163 -28.17 30.27 -4.76
N SER A 164 -27.02 30.31 -4.09
CA SER A 164 -26.02 31.36 -4.30
C SER A 164 -25.15 31.09 -5.54
N THR A 165 -24.69 29.84 -5.72
CA THR A 165 -23.81 29.45 -6.82
C THR A 165 -24.11 28.04 -7.30
N VAL A 166 -23.93 27.81 -8.60
CA VAL A 166 -24.03 26.47 -9.23
C VAL A 166 -22.80 26.28 -10.10
N GLU A 167 -22.01 25.26 -9.78
CA GLU A 167 -20.82 24.91 -10.56
C GLU A 167 -20.98 23.52 -11.17
N ARG A 168 -20.73 23.39 -12.47
CA ARG A 168 -20.76 22.10 -13.18
C ARG A 168 -19.38 21.81 -13.76
N LYS A 169 -18.76 20.74 -13.27
CA LYS A 169 -17.44 20.29 -13.74
C LYS A 169 -17.54 18.93 -14.41
N GLN A 170 -16.88 18.77 -15.54
CA GLN A 170 -16.64 17.47 -16.16
C GLN A 170 -15.37 16.88 -15.57
N VAL A 171 -15.48 15.73 -14.90
CA VAL A 171 -14.33 15.02 -14.33
C VAL A 171 -14.07 13.78 -15.17
N ARG A 172 -12.83 13.63 -15.66
CA ARG A 172 -12.36 12.43 -16.36
C ARG A 172 -11.62 11.55 -15.37
N ARG A 173 -12.05 10.28 -15.24
CA ARG A 173 -11.36 9.26 -14.45
C ARG A 173 -10.69 8.27 -15.39
N ASN A 174 -9.37 8.17 -15.32
CA ASN A 174 -8.62 7.17 -16.07
C ASN A 174 -8.74 5.80 -15.38
N PRO A 175 -8.68 4.70 -16.14
CA PRO A 175 -8.66 3.36 -15.57
C PRO A 175 -7.44 3.17 -14.67
N LEU A 176 -7.56 2.27 -13.70
CA LEU A 176 -6.45 1.88 -12.84
C LEU A 176 -5.37 1.17 -13.66
N PRO A 177 -4.09 1.31 -13.28
CA PRO A 177 -3.03 0.52 -13.90
C PRO A 177 -3.26 -0.98 -13.67
N PRO A 178 -2.73 -1.86 -14.54
CA PRO A 178 -2.71 -3.30 -14.28
C PRO A 178 -1.98 -3.64 -12.98
N PHE A 179 -2.32 -4.78 -12.37
CA PHE A 179 -1.54 -5.35 -11.27
C PHE A 179 -0.17 -5.83 -11.79
N ILE A 180 0.88 -5.67 -10.96
CA ILE A 180 2.27 -6.08 -11.24
C ILE A 180 2.61 -7.28 -10.36
#